data_AF-A0A3D5I2Q9-F1
#
_entry.id   AF-A0A3D5I2Q9-F1
#
_cell.length_a   1.000
_cell.length_b   1.000
_cell.length_c   1.000
_cell.angle_alpha   90.00
_cell.angle_beta   90.00
_cell.angle_gamma   90.00
#
_symmetry.space_group_name_H-M   'P 1'
#
loop_
_entity.id
_entity.type
_entity.pdbx_description
1 polymer ?
#
loop_
_entity_poly.entity_id
_entity_poly.type
_entity_poly.pdbx_seq_one_letter_code
_entity_poly.pdbx_strand_id
1 'polypeptide(L)'
;EAGVSCEGLAVAIWTTTPWTLPANLAVAVNGRLDYSICQSSSGGQLIVASDLVESLSQQLELKLKPLQQVKGEALEGLTYRHPLLERSSPVVIGGDYITTEAGTGLVHTAPG
;
A
#
# COMPACT_ATOMS: atom_id res chain seq x y z
N GLU A 1 4.42 31.60 -4.45
CA GLU A 1 4.38 30.64 -5.56
C GLU A 1 3.85 29.35 -4.98
N ALA A 2 2.59 29.01 -5.25
CA ALA A 2 1.91 27.89 -4.60
C ALA A 2 2.38 26.58 -5.26
N GLY A 3 3.49 26.03 -4.76
CA GLY A 3 3.92 24.69 -5.07
C GLY A 3 2.91 23.72 -4.47
N VAL A 4 1.98 23.22 -5.29
CA VAL A 4 1.33 21.94 -5.01
C VAL A 4 2.45 20.91 -5.02
N SER A 5 2.98 20.59 -3.84
CA SER A 5 3.76 19.38 -3.67
C SER A 5 2.80 18.24 -3.99
N CYS A 6 3.02 17.55 -5.11
CA CYS A 6 2.40 16.25 -5.33
C CYS A 6 2.98 15.30 -4.26
N GLU A 7 2.38 15.30 -3.07
CA GLU A 7 2.68 14.35 -2.00
C GLU A 7 2.48 12.95 -2.58
N GLY A 8 3.60 12.23 -2.76
CA GLY A 8 3.63 11.00 -3.53
C GLY A 8 2.66 9.95 -2.99
N LEU A 9 2.11 9.15 -3.91
CA LEU A 9 1.28 8.00 -3.59
C LEU A 9 2.09 6.99 -2.76
N ALA A 10 1.64 6.74 -1.54
CA ALA A 10 2.28 5.82 -0.62
C ALA A 10 1.56 4.46 -0.58
N VAL A 11 2.34 3.40 -0.40
CA VAL A 11 1.87 2.02 -0.36
C VAL A 11 1.83 1.60 1.10
N ALA A 12 0.64 1.29 1.63
CA ALA A 12 0.49 0.91 3.04
C ALA A 12 0.88 -0.57 3.22
N ILE A 13 2.03 -0.83 3.82
CA ILE A 13 2.53 -2.19 4.10
C ILE A 13 2.27 -2.52 5.57
N TRP A 14 1.59 -3.64 5.82
CA TRP A 14 1.45 -4.20 7.17
C TRP A 14 2.41 -5.37 7.37
N THR A 15 3.20 -5.34 8.44
CA THR A 15 4.00 -6.49 8.87
C THR A 15 4.02 -6.58 10.39
N THR A 16 3.90 -7.80 10.91
CA THR A 16 4.11 -8.11 12.33
C THR A 16 5.58 -8.34 12.66
N THR A 17 6.45 -8.40 11.64
CA THR A 17 7.89 -8.69 11.77
C THR A 17 8.72 -7.52 11.25
N PRO A 18 8.84 -6.40 11.99
CA PRO A 18 9.48 -5.18 11.47
C PRO A 18 10.94 -5.37 11.04
N TRP A 19 11.64 -6.37 11.57
CA TRP A 19 13.02 -6.70 11.20
C TRP A 19 13.18 -7.22 9.76
N THR A 20 12.09 -7.64 9.10
CA THR A 20 12.11 -8.07 7.68
C THR A 20 11.88 -6.90 6.71
N LEU A 21 11.53 -5.71 7.22
CA LEU A 21 11.33 -4.52 6.41
C LEU A 21 12.56 -4.12 5.57
N PRO A 22 13.81 -4.08 6.07
CA PRO A 22 14.97 -3.75 5.23
C PRO A 22 15.21 -4.76 4.09
N ALA A 23 14.80 -6.02 4.28
CA ALA A 23 14.90 -7.07 3.28
C ALA A 23 13.74 -7.06 2.25
N ASN A 24 12.78 -6.12 2.37
CA ASN A 24 11.63 -6.01 1.47
C ASN A 24 12.05 -5.66 0.03
N LEU A 25 12.02 -6.64 -0.86
CA LEU A 25 12.37 -6.47 -2.26
C LEU A 25 11.19 -6.09 -3.16
N ALA A 26 9.96 -6.42 -2.77
CA ALA A 26 8.76 -6.15 -3.57
C ALA A 26 7.50 -6.11 -2.69
N VAL A 27 6.44 -5.43 -3.15
CA VAL A 27 5.12 -5.50 -2.52
C VAL A 27 4.20 -6.35 -3.39
N ALA A 28 3.63 -7.38 -2.80
CA ALA A 28 2.67 -8.24 -3.43
C ALA A 28 1.24 -7.71 -3.19
N VAL A 29 0.47 -7.59 -4.28
CA VAL A 29 -0.96 -7.22 -4.28
C VAL A 29 -1.79 -8.32 -4.95
N ASN A 30 -3.06 -8.44 -4.61
CA ASN A 30 -3.93 -9.42 -5.23
C ASN A 30 -4.59 -8.82 -6.48
N GLY A 31 -4.32 -9.39 -7.66
CA GLY A 31 -4.89 -8.89 -8.92
C GLY A 31 -6.42 -8.91 -8.99
N ARG A 32 -7.06 -9.76 -8.19
CA ARG A 32 -8.53 -9.92 -8.16
C ARG A 32 -9.23 -8.93 -7.24
N LEU A 33 -8.51 -8.38 -6.26
CA LEU A 33 -9.06 -7.44 -5.29
C LEU A 33 -9.08 -6.03 -5.86
N ASP A 34 -10.02 -5.24 -5.34
CA ASP A 34 -10.08 -3.81 -5.60
C ASP A 34 -9.30 -3.05 -4.51
N TYR A 35 -8.56 -2.04 -4.96
CA TYR A 35 -7.75 -1.16 -4.14
C TYR A 35 -8.26 0.27 -4.28
N SER A 36 -8.32 0.98 -3.16
CA SER A 36 -8.71 2.38 -3.11
C SER A 36 -7.49 3.25 -2.81
N ILE A 37 -7.29 4.26 -3.64
CA ILE A 37 -6.40 5.38 -3.36
C ILE A 37 -7.16 6.33 -2.44
N CYS A 38 -6.74 6.41 -1.19
CA CYS A 38 -7.37 7.23 -0.17
C CYS A 38 -6.51 8.44 0.17
N GLN A 39 -7.12 9.62 0.23
CA GLN A 39 -6.48 10.78 0.84
C GLN A 39 -6.47 10.61 2.36
N SER A 40 -5.29 10.69 2.97
CA SER A 40 -5.14 10.73 4.42
C SER A 40 -5.37 12.15 4.93
N SER A 41 -6.05 12.27 6.08
CA SER A 41 -6.17 13.55 6.78
C SER A 41 -4.85 14.08 7.34
N SER A 42 -3.81 13.23 7.45
CA SER A 42 -2.47 13.66 7.88
C SER A 42 -1.61 14.25 6.77
N GLY A 43 -2.15 14.35 5.54
CA GLY A 43 -1.37 14.64 4.34
C GLY A 43 -0.98 13.36 3.61
N GLY A 44 -0.92 13.44 2.28
CA GLY A 44 -0.57 12.32 1.39
C GLY A 44 -1.72 11.39 1.00
N GLN A 45 -1.43 10.59 -0.03
CA GLN A 45 -2.34 9.57 -0.57
C GLN A 45 -1.82 8.17 -0.21
N LEU A 46 -2.72 7.27 0.18
CA LEU A 46 -2.42 5.90 0.57
C LEU A 46 -3.21 4.92 -0.30
N ILE A 47 -2.54 3.89 -0.80
CA ILE A 47 -3.19 2.75 -1.44
C ILE A 47 -3.46 1.69 -0.39
N VAL A 48 -4.72 1.28 -0.28
CA VAL A 48 -5.19 0.22 0.61
C VAL A 48 -6.22 -0.64 -0.12
N ALA A 49 -6.45 -1.89 0.28
CA ALA A 49 -7.57 -2.65 -0.26
C ALA A 49 -8.90 -1.94 0.07
N SER A 50 -9.81 -1.85 -0.89
CA SER A 50 -11.06 -1.09 -0.75
C SER A 50 -11.90 -1.55 0.46
N ASP A 51 -11.90 -2.87 0.71
CA ASP A 51 -12.59 -3.51 1.83
C ASP A 51 -11.97 -3.15 3.20
N LEU A 52 -10.68 -2.81 3.22
CA LEU A 52 -9.92 -2.49 4.44
C LEU A 52 -9.87 -0.99 4.76
N VAL A 53 -10.44 -0.12 3.91
CA VAL A 53 -10.38 1.34 4.09
C VAL A 53 -10.95 1.76 5.45
N GLU A 54 -12.15 1.28 5.80
CA GLU A 54 -12.80 1.65 7.07
C GLU A 54 -12.04 1.09 8.26
N SER A 55 -11.63 -0.18 8.20
CA SER A 55 -10.86 -0.84 9.25
C SER A 55 -9.54 -0.12 9.52
N LEU A 56 -8.77 0.18 8.46
CA LEU A 56 -7.51 0.92 8.57
C LEU A 56 -7.73 2.37 9.03
N SER A 57 -8.81 3.01 8.59
CA SER A 57 -9.15 4.36 9.03
C SER A 57 -9.37 4.41 10.54
N GLN A 58 -10.04 3.40 11.10
CA GLN A 58 -10.20 3.26 12.55
C GLN A 58 -8.91 2.87 13.27
N GLN A 59 -8.17 1.87 12.76
CA GLN A 59 -6.94 1.38 13.40
C GLN A 59 -5.83 2.42 13.43
N LEU A 60 -5.69 3.22 12.37
CA LEU A 60 -4.69 4.27 12.27
C LEU A 60 -5.17 5.58 12.91
N GLU A 61 -6.46 5.65 13.31
CA GLU A 61 -7.11 6.88 13.75
C GLU A 61 -6.99 8.02 12.72
N LEU A 62 -6.93 7.65 11.43
CA LEU A 62 -6.76 8.54 10.28
C LEU A 62 -8.00 8.50 9.42
N LYS A 63 -8.57 9.66 9.08
CA LYS A 63 -9.64 9.70 8.08
C LYS A 63 -9.05 9.41 6.70
N LEU A 64 -9.38 8.24 6.16
CA LEU A 64 -9.03 7.82 4.81
C LEU A 64 -10.23 8.10 3.89
N LYS A 65 -10.10 9.11 3.02
CA LYS A 65 -11.15 9.44 2.06
C LYS A 65 -10.82 8.77 0.71
N PRO A 66 -11.56 7.74 0.25
CA PRO A 66 -11.33 7.15 -1.06
C PRO A 66 -11.53 8.21 -2.15
N LEU A 67 -10.50 8.39 -2.97
CA LEU A 67 -10.49 9.28 -4.13
C LEU A 67 -10.79 8.49 -5.41
N GLN A 68 -10.16 7.32 -5.55
CA GLN A 68 -10.29 6.47 -6.72
C GLN A 68 -10.12 5.01 -6.37
N GLN A 69 -10.84 4.14 -7.08
CA GLN A 69 -10.74 2.70 -6.97
C GLN A 69 -10.09 2.13 -8.24
N VAL A 70 -9.17 1.18 -8.05
CA VAL A 70 -8.41 0.52 -9.10
C VAL A 70 -8.30 -0.97 -8.79
N LYS A 71 -8.26 -1.81 -9.83
CA LYS A 71 -7.97 -3.23 -9.62
C LYS A 71 -6.51 -3.45 -9.23
N GLY A 72 -6.25 -4.47 -8.42
CA GLY A 72 -4.89 -4.88 -8.07
C GLY A 72 -4.03 -5.22 -9.28
N GLU A 73 -4.64 -5.76 -10.34
CA GLU A 73 -4.01 -5.96 -11.65
C GLU A 73 -3.38 -4.66 -12.19
N ALA A 74 -4.07 -3.53 -12.05
CA ALA A 74 -3.58 -2.25 -12.55
C ALA A 74 -2.42 -1.69 -11.72
N LEU A 75 -2.17 -2.26 -10.53
CA LEU A 75 -1.03 -1.90 -9.67
C LEU A 75 0.22 -2.72 -10.00
N GLU A 76 0.10 -3.79 -10.80
CA GLU A 76 1.25 -4.59 -11.24
C GLU A 76 2.25 -3.74 -12.02
N GLY A 77 3.54 -3.91 -11.72
CA GLY A 77 4.61 -3.23 -12.44
C GLY A 77 4.84 -1.78 -11.98
N LEU A 78 4.01 -1.24 -11.09
CA LEU A 78 4.31 0.00 -10.40
C LEU A 78 5.59 -0.16 -9.59
N THR A 79 6.36 0.92 -9.45
CA THR A 79 7.57 0.92 -8.64
C THR A 79 7.37 1.88 -7.48
N TYR A 80 7.62 1.43 -6.26
CA TYR A 80 7.57 2.26 -5.07
C TYR A 80 8.98 2.47 -4.53
N ARG A 81 9.18 3.58 -3.83
CA ARG A 81 10.44 3.87 -3.12
C ARG A 81 10.38 3.27 -1.73
N HIS A 82 11.39 2.50 -1.37
CA HIS A 82 11.51 1.90 -0.05
C HIS A 82 11.63 3.01 1.02
N PRO A 83 10.92 2.91 2.16
CA PRO A 83 10.90 3.98 3.16
C PRO A 83 12.23 4.14 3.91
N LEU A 84 13.00 3.06 4.06
CA LEU A 84 14.26 3.07 4.83
C LEU A 84 15.53 3.09 3.97
N LEU A 85 15.41 2.78 2.68
CA LEU A 85 16.55 2.62 1.78
C LEU A 85 16.25 3.41 0.52
N GLU A 86 17.27 4.01 -0.09
CA GLU A 86 17.14 4.64 -1.41
C GLU A 86 17.09 3.59 -2.52
N ARG A 87 16.12 2.67 -2.43
CA ARG A 87 15.87 1.58 -3.36
C ARG A 87 14.45 1.70 -3.90
N SER A 88 14.30 1.52 -5.20
CA SER A 88 12.99 1.32 -5.82
C SER A 88 12.71 -0.18 -5.93
N SER A 89 11.52 -0.58 -5.51
CA SER A 89 11.05 -1.96 -5.50
C SER A 89 9.75 -2.07 -6.29
N PRO A 90 9.55 -3.16 -7.06
CA PRO A 90 8.34 -3.34 -7.84
C PRO A 90 7.15 -3.77 -6.96
N VAL A 91 5.97 -3.42 -7.43
CA VAL A 91 4.71 -4.04 -7.02
C VAL A 91 4.46 -5.21 -7.95
N VAL A 92 4.23 -6.38 -7.36
CA VAL A 92 4.02 -7.64 -8.07
C VAL A 92 2.64 -8.18 -7.74
N ILE A 93 2.06 -8.95 -8.66
CA ILE A 93 0.86 -9.73 -8.32
C ILE A 93 1.27 -10.90 -7.45
N GLY A 94 0.78 -10.90 -6.22
CA GLY A 94 0.86 -12.05 -5.34
C GLY A 94 -0.22 -13.08 -5.65
N GLY A 95 -0.28 -14.12 -4.82
CA GLY A 95 -1.30 -15.17 -4.93
C GLY A 95 -2.51 -14.93 -4.03
N ASP A 96 -3.39 -15.93 -3.98
CA ASP A 96 -4.60 -15.97 -3.14
C ASP A 96 -4.34 -15.89 -1.62
N TYR A 97 -3.08 -15.89 -1.17
CA TYR A 97 -2.72 -15.68 0.23
C TYR A 97 -2.90 -14.21 0.68
N ILE A 98 -3.11 -13.28 -0.26
CA ILE A 98 -3.41 -11.88 0.03
C ILE A 98 -4.92 -11.74 0.11
N THR A 99 -5.45 -11.75 1.32
CA THR A 99 -6.87 -11.58 1.62
C THR A 99 -7.16 -10.21 2.24
N THR A 100 -8.43 -9.83 2.30
CA THR A 100 -8.89 -8.62 3.02
C THR A 100 -9.20 -8.91 4.49
N GLU A 101 -8.86 -10.10 5.00
CA GLU A 101 -9.21 -10.51 6.36
C GLU A 101 -8.23 -9.99 7.42
N ALA A 102 -6.98 -9.68 7.05
CA ALA A 102 -5.98 -9.13 7.97
C ALA A 102 -4.92 -8.27 7.26
N GLY A 103 -4.50 -7.19 7.93
CA GLY A 103 -3.44 -6.28 7.47
C GLY A 103 -3.96 -5.15 6.58
N THR A 104 -3.24 -4.81 5.52
CA THR A 104 -3.60 -3.74 4.57
C THR A 104 -4.06 -4.25 3.20
N GLY A 105 -3.96 -5.57 2.96
CA GLY A 105 -4.11 -6.18 1.63
C GLY A 105 -2.88 -6.01 0.72
N LEU A 106 -1.77 -5.52 1.28
CA LEU A 106 -0.47 -5.40 0.61
C LEU A 106 0.59 -6.12 1.46
N VAL A 107 1.23 -7.13 0.88
CA VAL A 107 2.17 -7.99 1.60
C VAL A 107 3.58 -7.70 1.09
N HIS A 108 4.49 -7.33 1.99
CA HIS A 108 5.88 -7.21 1.58
C HIS A 108 6.52 -8.58 1.31
N THR A 109 7.42 -8.62 0.34
CA THR A 109 8.15 -9.82 -0.07
C THR A 109 9.62 -9.62 0.26
N ALA A 110 10.08 -10.34 1.27
CA ALA A 110 11.48 -10.40 1.67
C ALA A 110 12.00 -11.82 1.44
N PRO A 111 12.67 -12.14 0.32
CA PRO A 111 13.38 -13.40 0.17
C PRO A 111 14.61 -13.34 1.08
N GLY A 112 14.56 -14.09 2.18
CA GLY A 112 15.63 -14.28 3.13
C GLY A 112 15.79 -15.76 3.46
#